data_AF-A0A4V6QBQ4-F1
#
_entry.id   AF-A0A4V6QBQ4-F1
#
_cell.length_a   1.000
_cell.length_b   1.000
_cell.length_c   1.000
_cell.angle_alpha   90.00
_cell.angle_beta   90.00
_cell.angle_gamma   90.00
#
_symmetry.space_group_name_H-M   'P 1'
#
loop_
_entity.id
_entity.type
_entity.pdbx_description
1 polymer ?
#
loop_
_entity_poly.entity_id
_entity_poly.type
_entity_poly.pdbx_seq_one_letter_code
_entity_poly.pdbx_strand_id
1 'polypeptide(L)'
;MWRIIKLKIFSLEVSEHILSVKYRHPLAQNRQPVLELPLHKVIAMKTEKAVINYILSISISSRKGIKNFYYRLEQMPENQPEKYNQIAEFIKTSKKEPYHYS
;
A
#
# COMPACT_ATOMS: atom_id res chain seq x y z
N MET A 1 -26.54 12.83 9.60
CA MET A 1 -25.81 11.92 8.67
C MET A 1 -24.47 12.53 8.23
N TRP A 2 -23.38 12.41 9.01
CA TRP A 2 -22.05 12.94 8.63
C TRP A 2 -20.97 11.84 8.57
N ARG A 3 -21.27 10.63 9.06
CA ARG A 3 -20.33 9.49 9.09
C ARG A 3 -20.04 8.91 7.70
N ILE A 4 -20.98 8.98 6.76
CA ILE A 4 -20.83 8.41 5.41
C ILE A 4 -19.78 9.17 4.58
N ILE A 5 -19.58 10.46 4.87
CA ILE A 5 -18.58 11.33 4.20
C ILE A 5 -17.13 11.06 4.68
N LYS A 6 -16.96 10.29 5.76
CA LYS A 6 -15.62 9.91 6.25
C LYS A 6 -15.16 8.55 5.73
N LEU A 7 -16.07 7.74 5.19
CA LEU A 7 -15.68 6.45 4.63
C LEU A 7 -14.74 6.72 3.46
N LYS A 8 -13.53 6.16 3.52
CA LYS A 8 -12.56 6.21 2.44
C LYS A 8 -12.11 4.78 2.21
N ILE A 9 -12.42 4.29 1.02
CA ILE A 9 -12.06 2.96 0.57
C ILE A 9 -10.62 3.03 0.09
N PHE A 10 -9.75 2.35 0.82
CA PHE A 10 -8.37 2.14 0.44
C PHE A 10 -8.27 0.80 -0.30
N SER A 11 -7.65 0.79 -1.47
CA SER A 11 -7.35 -0.43 -2.22
C SER A 11 -5.88 -0.46 -2.59
N LEU A 12 -5.22 -1.56 -2.29
CA LEU A 12 -3.86 -1.85 -2.71
C LEU A 12 -3.92 -2.94 -3.77
N GLU A 13 -3.48 -2.61 -4.97
CA GLU A 13 -3.36 -3.57 -6.07
C GLU A 13 -1.87 -3.81 -6.31
N VAL A 14 -1.49 -5.07 -6.22
CA VAL A 14 -0.13 -5.53 -6.51
C VAL A 14 -0.23 -6.41 -7.74
N SER A 15 0.40 -5.99 -8.82
CA SER A 15 0.63 -6.79 -10.01
C SER A 15 2.10 -7.17 -10.09
N GLU A 16 2.46 -8.00 -11.06
CA GLU A 16 3.84 -8.50 -11.25
C GLU A 16 4.88 -7.36 -11.32
N HIS A 17 4.53 -6.24 -11.95
CA HIS A 17 5.46 -5.14 -12.21
C HIS A 17 5.08 -3.82 -11.52
N ILE A 18 3.85 -3.70 -11.00
CA ILE A 18 3.27 -2.42 -10.55
C ILE A 18 2.63 -2.58 -9.18
N LEU A 19 2.92 -1.62 -8.31
CA LEU A 19 2.19 -1.36 -7.08
C LEU A 19 1.29 -0.13 -7.30
N SER A 20 -0.01 -0.31 -7.11
CA SER A 20 -1.00 0.75 -7.22
C SER A 20 -1.74 0.95 -5.90
N VAL A 21 -1.72 2.17 -5.38
CA VAL A 21 -2.53 2.61 -4.25
C VAL A 21 -3.69 3.45 -4.77
N LYS A 22 -4.91 2.97 -4.54
CA LYS A 22 -6.15 3.68 -4.86
C LYS A 22 -6.79 4.18 -3.58
N TYR A 23 -7.15 5.46 -3.58
CA TYR A 23 -7.86 6.10 -2.48
C TYR A 23 -9.17 6.64 -3.00
N ARG A 24 -10.29 6.10 -2.52
CA ARG A 24 -11.61 6.48 -3.02
C ARG A 24 -12.52 6.89 -1.90
N HIS A 25 -13.16 8.05 -2.03
CA HIS A 25 -14.36 8.34 -1.25
C HIS A 25 -15.56 7.62 -1.92
N PRO A 26 -16.43 6.92 -1.18
CA PRO A 26 -17.51 6.10 -1.75
C PRO A 26 -18.47 6.92 -2.61
N LEU A 27 -18.63 8.21 -2.31
CA LEU A 27 -19.45 9.14 -3.08
C LEU A 27 -18.69 9.91 -4.17
N ALA A 28 -17.36 9.78 -4.25
CA ALA A 28 -16.58 10.39 -5.32
C ALA A 28 -16.48 9.43 -6.52
N GLN A 29 -16.79 9.95 -7.70
CA GLN A 29 -16.80 9.20 -8.96
C GLN A 29 -15.40 9.05 -9.58
N ASN A 30 -14.41 9.79 -9.05
CA ASN A 30 -13.06 9.79 -9.60
C ASN A 30 -12.30 8.54 -9.15
N ARG A 31 -11.81 7.76 -10.13
CA ARG A 31 -11.23 6.40 -9.95
C ARG A 31 -9.71 6.36 -10.09
N GLN A 32 -9.05 7.51 -10.20
CA GLN A 32 -7.61 7.55 -10.47
C GLN A 32 -6.81 7.05 -9.24
N PRO A 33 -5.80 6.20 -9.47
CA PRO A 33 -4.90 5.79 -8.40
C PRO A 33 -4.10 6.99 -7.90
N VAL A 34 -3.96 7.07 -6.58
CA VAL A 34 -3.23 8.16 -5.91
C VAL A 34 -1.72 7.93 -5.99
N LEU A 35 -1.29 6.69 -6.23
CA LEU A 35 0.09 6.32 -6.41
C LEU A 35 0.20 5.07 -7.29
N GLU A 36 0.86 5.19 -8.43
CA GLU A 36 1.27 4.05 -9.26
C GLU A 36 2.79 4.05 -9.38
N LEU A 37 3.40 2.92 -9.03
CA LEU A 37 4.84 2.79 -8.96
C LEU A 37 5.27 1.42 -9.48
N PRO A 38 6.42 1.33 -10.17
CA PRO A 38 7.02 0.04 -10.47
C PRO A 38 7.42 -0.70 -9.19
N LEU A 39 7.10 -1.99 -9.10
CA LEU A 39 7.34 -2.81 -7.90
C LEU A 39 8.84 -2.87 -7.54
N HIS A 40 9.72 -2.92 -8.54
CA HIS A 40 11.17 -2.92 -8.36
C HIS A 40 11.70 -1.66 -7.64
N LYS A 41 10.96 -0.55 -7.64
CA LYS A 41 11.34 0.67 -6.91
C LYS A 41 10.88 0.65 -5.47
N VAL A 42 9.94 -0.20 -5.09
CA VAL A 42 9.43 -0.29 -3.72
C VAL A 42 10.49 -0.94 -2.86
N ILE A 43 11.09 -0.19 -1.93
CA ILE A 43 12.12 -0.68 -1.00
C ILE A 43 11.48 -1.52 0.09
N ALA A 44 10.45 -0.97 0.73
CA ALA A 44 9.77 -1.58 1.85
C ALA A 44 8.30 -1.15 1.88
N MET A 45 7.45 -2.04 2.38
CA MET A 45 6.07 -1.75 2.72
C MET A 45 5.81 -2.24 4.14
N LYS A 46 5.18 -1.41 4.97
CA LYS A 46 4.82 -1.77 6.35
C LYS A 46 3.46 -1.21 6.72
N THR A 47 2.69 -1.99 7.46
CA THR A 47 1.45 -1.52 8.08
C THR A 47 1.65 -1.45 9.58
N GLU A 48 1.46 -0.28 10.16
CA GLU A 48 1.62 -0.05 11.59
C GLU A 48 0.27 0.30 12.21
N LYS A 49 -0.03 -0.31 13.36
CA LYS A 49 -1.22 0.02 14.14
C LYS A 49 -0.94 1.26 14.97
N ALA A 50 -1.63 2.36 14.67
CA ALA A 50 -1.75 3.50 15.57
C ALA A 50 -2.92 3.28 16.55
N VAL A 51 -3.08 4.16 17.54
CA VAL A 51 -4.04 4.01 18.65
C VAL A 51 -5.48 3.70 18.18
N ILE A 52 -5.92 4.32 17.08
CA ILE A 52 -7.30 4.16 16.54
C ILE A 52 -7.31 3.69 15.08
N ASN A 53 -6.20 3.89 14.35
CA ASN A 53 -6.13 3.72 12.90
C ASN A 53 -4.94 2.86 12.51
N TYR A 54 -4.92 2.33 11.28
CA TYR A 54 -3.72 1.74 10.71
C TYR A 54 -3.03 2.73 9.78
N ILE A 55 -1.71 2.67 9.68
CA ILE A 55 -0.92 3.48 8.76
C ILE A 55 -0.14 2.54 7.86
N LEU A 56 -0.38 2.63 6.56
CA LEU A 56 0.46 1.99 5.56
C LEU A 56 1.59 2.94 5.18
N SER A 57 2.83 2.48 5.33
CA SER A 57 4.01 3.16 4.83
C SER A 57 4.59 2.40 3.63
N ILE A 58 4.89 3.14 2.56
CA ILE A 58 5.55 2.63 1.36
C ILE A 58 6.81 3.45 1.14
N SER A 59 7.97 2.80 1.22
CA SER A 59 9.26 3.40 0.93
C SER A 59 9.69 3.02 -0.48
N ILE A 60 10.10 3.99 -1.29
CA ILE A 60 10.62 3.77 -2.64
C ILE A 60 12.03 4.30 -2.81
N SER A 61 12.78 3.67 -3.70
CA SER A 61 14.03 4.18 -4.22
C SER A 61 13.74 5.13 -5.38
N SER A 62 14.27 6.35 -5.27
CA SER A 62 14.24 7.33 -6.35
C SER A 62 15.66 7.80 -6.66
N ARG A 63 15.85 8.44 -7.82
CA ARG A 63 17.15 9.03 -8.21
C ARG A 63 17.71 10.03 -7.18
N LYS A 64 16.85 10.62 -6.34
CA LYS A 64 17.20 11.61 -5.30
C LYS A 64 17.24 11.00 -3.89
N GLY A 65 17.24 9.67 -3.76
CA GLY A 65 17.20 8.97 -2.48
C GLY A 65 15.85 8.32 -2.19
N ILE A 66 15.63 7.99 -0.92
CA ILE A 66 14.44 7.26 -0.45
C ILE A 66 13.26 8.21 -0.27
N LYS A 67 12.12 7.90 -0.88
CA LYS A 67 10.85 8.60 -0.62
C LYS A 67 9.91 7.71 0.16
N ASN A 68 9.25 8.26 1.17
CA ASN A 68 8.28 7.55 1.98
C ASN A 68 6.88 8.13 1.74
N PHE A 69 5.92 7.27 1.46
CA PHE A 69 4.51 7.60 1.36
C PHE A 69 3.76 7.00 2.56
N TYR A 70 2.89 7.80 3.17
CA TYR A 70 2.13 7.39 4.36
C TYR A 70 0.64 7.53 4.08
N TYR A 71 -0.10 6.44 4.27
CA TYR A 71 -1.54 6.38 4.05
C TYR A 71 -2.25 5.98 5.33
N ARG A 72 -3.20 6.83 5.76
CA ARG A 72 -4.08 6.51 6.90
C ARG A 72 -5.21 5.61 6.43
N LEU A 73 -5.31 4.46 7.09
CA LEU A 73 -6.38 3.48 6.97
C LEU A 73 -7.32 3.75 8.16
N GLU A 74 -8.34 4.59 7.94
CA GLU A 74 -9.21 5.14 8.99
C GLU A 74 -10.03 4.08 9.73
N GLN A 75 -10.25 2.88 9.15
CA GLN A 75 -10.84 1.71 9.80
C GLN A 75 -10.56 0.45 8.97
N MET A 76 -9.79 -0.49 9.50
CA MET A 76 -9.60 -1.82 8.91
C MET A 76 -10.46 -2.82 9.68
N PRO A 77 -11.22 -3.69 8.99
CA PRO A 77 -11.80 -4.87 9.62
C PRO A 77 -10.70 -5.68 10.33
N GLU A 78 -10.98 -6.19 11.52
CA GLU A 78 -9.98 -6.84 12.40
C GLU A 78 -9.15 -7.95 11.73
N ASN A 79 -9.69 -8.58 10.68
CA ASN A 79 -9.05 -9.69 9.95
C ASN A 79 -8.20 -9.27 8.74
N GLN A 80 -8.07 -7.97 8.48
CA GLN A 80 -7.29 -7.45 7.35
C GLN A 80 -5.78 -7.23 7.62
N PRO A 81 -5.28 -6.98 8.85
CA PRO A 81 -3.85 -6.73 9.10
C PRO A 81 -2.94 -7.86 8.60
N GLU A 82 -3.39 -9.11 8.75
CA GLU A 82 -2.68 -10.29 8.27
C GLU A 82 -2.50 -10.30 6.75
N LYS A 83 -3.52 -9.88 5.98
CA LYS A 83 -3.41 -9.78 4.52
C LYS A 83 -2.38 -8.75 4.08
N TYR A 84 -2.31 -7.60 4.76
CA TYR A 84 -1.29 -6.59 4.46
C TYR A 84 0.11 -7.05 4.84
N ASN A 85 0.24 -7.83 5.91
CA ASN A 85 1.52 -8.44 6.27
C ASN A 85 1.95 -9.49 5.25
N GLN A 86 1.04 -10.36 4.78
CA GLN A 86 1.31 -11.32 3.70
C GLN A 86 1.77 -10.61 2.41
N ILE A 87 1.13 -9.50 2.04
CA ILE A 87 1.56 -8.70 0.88
C ILE A 87 2.94 -8.09 1.12
N ALA A 88 3.21 -7.56 2.33
CA ALA A 88 4.51 -7.02 2.67
C ALA A 88 5.62 -8.09 2.63
N GLU A 89 5.31 -9.32 3.04
CA GLU A 89 6.23 -10.46 2.91
C GLU A 89 6.43 -10.86 1.45
N PHE A 90 5.38 -10.93 0.63
CA PHE A 90 5.50 -11.18 -0.80
C PHE A 90 6.42 -10.17 -1.51
N ILE A 91 6.31 -8.88 -1.17
CA ILE A 91 7.19 -7.82 -1.71
C ILE A 91 8.65 -8.01 -1.24
N LYS A 92 8.87 -8.56 -0.04
CA LYS A 92 10.23 -8.89 0.43
C LYS A 92 10.79 -10.12 -0.27
N THR A 93 9.98 -11.15 -0.48
CA THR A 93 10.40 -12.43 -1.09
C THR A 93 10.66 -12.28 -2.58
N SER A 94 9.84 -11.52 -3.31
CA SER A 94 10.07 -11.20 -4.73
C SER A 94 11.38 -10.45 -5.00
N LYS A 95 12.03 -9.89 -3.97
CA LYS A 95 13.39 -9.33 -4.07
C LYS A 95 14.51 -10.31 -3.74
N LYS A 96 14.18 -11.42 -3.09
CA LYS A 96 15.12 -12.41 -2.57
C LYS A 96 15.40 -13.56 -3.55
N GLU A 97 14.78 -13.57 -4.73
CA GLU A 97 15.22 -14.43 -5.83
C GLU A 97 16.28 -13.66 -6.65
N PRO A 98 17.59 -13.85 -6.38
CA PRO A 98 18.57 -13.61 -7.42
C PRO A 98 18.33 -14.69 -8.48
N TYR A 99 18.18 -14.26 -9.72
CA TYR A 99 18.23 -15.13 -10.88
C TYR A 99 19.47 -16.06 -10.78
N HIS A 100 19.25 -17.30 -10.37
CA HIS A 100 20.18 -18.40 -10.63
C HIS A 100 19.99 -18.77 -12.10
N TYR A 101 20.70 -18.06 -12.99
CA TYR A 101 21.02 -18.61 -14.30
C TYR A 101 22.12 -19.66 -14.06
N SER A 102 21.72 -20.92 -14.08
CA SER A 102 22.61 -22.07 -14.29
C SER A 102 22.73 -22.36 -15.77
#